data_AF-G9P598-F1
#
_entry.id   AF-G9P598-F1
#
_cell.length_a   1.000
_cell.length_b   1.000
_cell.length_c   1.000
_cell.angle_alpha   90.00
_cell.angle_beta   90.00
_cell.angle_gamma   90.00
#
_symmetry.space_group_name_H-M   'P 1'
#
loop_
_entity.id
_entity.type
_entity.pdbx_description
1 polymer ?
#
loop_
_entity_poly.entity_id
_entity_poly.type
_entity_poly.pdbx_seq_one_letter_code
_entity_poly.pdbx_strand_id
1 'polypeptide(L)'
;MTQAPDFIRPKGRPLDSKGKTKTRLHLIEDLASVTNFIVHLDSSNAVLSKADLDLLEKTFSGDRPEGRPRTDLPRANPATLYAGRGGEVAEKNEFTHTAESPPPYAGAVPNPQNSTRVLVLLKDVVCRLDNIENRIETRFDDMESRVSGLEQYIKDNLRDVLDNGRSPCRYGTEERQEIFEEMNNQIDDCATDLKWTCQDAINEMEKENGRILTRVTEDLKEEVRQSSDDA
;
A
#
# COMPACT_ATOMS: atom_id res chain seq x y z
N MET A 1 -3.77 -19.04 17.14
CA MET A 1 -2.61 -19.95 17.26
C MET A 1 -3.00 -21.15 18.10
N THR A 2 -2.55 -22.36 17.76
CA THR A 2 -2.94 -23.60 18.47
C THR A 2 -1.97 -24.00 19.59
N GLN A 3 -0.79 -23.39 19.63
CA GLN A 3 0.22 -23.59 20.67
C GLN A 3 0.81 -22.22 21.04
N ALA A 4 0.98 -21.98 22.34
CA ALA A 4 1.70 -20.80 22.82
C ALA A 4 3.19 -20.93 22.49
N PRO A 5 3.88 -19.84 22.14
CA PRO A 5 5.33 -19.87 21.96
C PRO A 5 6.05 -20.34 23.23
N ASP A 6 7.03 -21.22 23.07
CA ASP A 6 7.87 -21.68 24.17
C ASP A 6 8.83 -20.56 24.58
N PHE A 7 8.78 -20.17 25.85
CA PHE A 7 9.68 -19.18 26.40
C PHE A 7 10.93 -19.87 26.95
N ILE A 8 12.10 -19.63 26.36
CA ILE A 8 13.35 -20.27 26.78
C ILE A 8 14.10 -19.35 27.74
N ARG A 9 14.51 -19.89 28.89
CA ARG A 9 15.34 -19.22 29.90
C ARG A 9 16.69 -19.92 30.07
N PRO A 10 17.71 -19.28 30.68
CA PRO A 10 18.96 -19.95 30.99
C PRO A 10 18.73 -21.13 31.95
N LYS A 11 19.35 -22.27 31.66
CA LYS A 11 19.17 -23.49 32.46
C LYS A 11 19.54 -23.27 33.94
N GLY A 12 18.65 -23.66 34.84
CA GLY A 12 18.86 -23.56 36.29
C GLY A 12 18.94 -22.14 36.84
N ARG A 13 18.40 -21.14 36.11
CA ARG A 13 18.32 -19.75 36.59
C ARG A 13 16.94 -19.17 36.34
N PRO A 14 16.28 -18.61 37.37
CA PRO A 14 15.06 -17.85 37.17
C PRO A 14 15.37 -16.62 36.32
N LEU A 15 14.45 -16.26 35.43
CA LEU A 15 14.60 -15.09 34.58
C LEU A 15 14.14 -13.86 35.35
N ASP A 16 15.07 -13.24 36.08
CA ASP A 16 14.79 -12.02 36.84
C ASP A 16 15.15 -10.76 36.06
N SER A 17 14.24 -9.79 36.04
CA SER A 17 14.46 -8.45 35.49
C SER A 17 14.47 -7.41 36.61
N LYS A 18 15.40 -6.44 36.54
CA LYS A 18 15.59 -5.41 37.58
C LYS A 18 15.17 -4.03 37.09
N GLY A 19 14.51 -3.27 37.96
CA GLY A 19 14.18 -1.87 37.74
C GLY A 19 13.34 -1.64 36.47
N LYS A 20 13.89 -0.86 35.53
CA LYS A 20 13.19 -0.42 34.31
C LYS A 20 12.88 -1.54 33.30
N THR A 21 13.54 -2.70 33.39
CA THR A 21 13.30 -3.83 32.47
C THR A 21 12.19 -4.77 32.93
N LYS A 22 11.66 -4.59 34.15
CA LYS A 22 10.58 -5.43 34.69
C LYS A 22 9.29 -5.35 33.88
N THR A 23 8.88 -4.14 33.52
CA THR A 23 7.70 -3.92 32.68
C THR A 23 7.85 -4.56 31.30
N ARG A 24 9.06 -4.56 30.73
CA ARG A 24 9.31 -5.19 29.43
C ARG A 24 9.26 -6.71 29.51
N LEU A 25 9.78 -7.31 30.57
CA LEU A 25 9.69 -8.75 30.76
C LEU A 25 8.23 -9.19 30.87
N HIS A 26 7.43 -8.50 31.68
CA HIS A 26 5.99 -8.78 31.77
C HIS A 26 5.27 -8.62 30.42
N LEU A 27 5.60 -7.60 29.63
CA LEU A 27 5.03 -7.45 28.29
C LEU A 27 5.38 -8.63 27.37
N ILE A 28 6.61 -9.14 27.46
CA ILE A 28 7.05 -10.31 26.68
C ILE A 28 6.33 -11.58 27.14
N GLU A 29 6.14 -11.75 28.45
CA GLU A 29 5.35 -12.85 29.03
C GLU A 29 3.89 -12.79 28.57
N ASP A 30 3.28 -11.60 28.63
CA ASP A 30 1.92 -11.36 28.17
C ASP A 30 1.79 -11.68 26.67
N LEU A 31 2.72 -11.20 25.84
CA LEU A 31 2.77 -11.49 24.40
C LEU A 31 2.93 -12.99 24.12
N ALA A 32 3.77 -13.69 24.88
CA ALA A 32 3.96 -15.13 24.76
C ALA A 32 2.71 -15.92 25.16
N SER A 33 1.80 -15.32 25.94
CA SER A 33 0.52 -15.94 26.32
C SER A 33 -0.60 -15.72 25.31
N VAL A 34 -0.40 -14.85 24.32
CA VAL A 34 -1.44 -14.50 23.33
C VAL A 34 -1.67 -15.66 22.37
N THR A 35 -2.89 -16.21 22.41
CA THR A 35 -3.34 -17.24 21.44
C THR A 35 -4.13 -16.66 20.27
N ASN A 36 -4.64 -15.44 20.41
CA ASN A 36 -5.51 -14.75 19.44
C ASN A 36 -4.99 -13.34 19.19
N PHE A 37 -4.85 -12.96 17.94
CA PHE A 37 -4.48 -11.59 17.55
C PHE A 37 -5.36 -11.12 16.39
N ILE A 38 -5.53 -9.82 16.28
CA ILE A 38 -6.30 -9.17 15.22
C ILE A 38 -5.31 -8.55 14.25
N VAL A 39 -5.45 -8.86 12.96
CA VAL A 39 -4.68 -8.23 11.90
C VAL A 39 -5.54 -7.14 11.27
N HIS A 40 -5.09 -5.89 11.40
CA HIS A 40 -5.71 -4.76 10.71
C HIS A 40 -5.02 -4.60 9.35
N LEU A 41 -5.77 -4.79 8.27
CA LEU A 41 -5.31 -4.56 6.91
C LEU A 41 -5.78 -3.18 6.47
N ASP A 42 -4.83 -2.30 6.14
CA ASP A 42 -5.14 -0.96 5.66
C ASP A 42 -5.63 -1.04 4.21
N SER A 43 -6.90 -0.70 4.01
CA SER A 43 -7.57 -0.74 2.70
C SER A 43 -7.10 0.33 1.73
N SER A 44 -6.26 1.28 2.18
CA SER A 44 -5.85 2.43 1.37
C SER A 44 -4.75 2.12 0.36
N ASN A 45 -3.98 1.02 0.51
CA ASN A 45 -2.83 0.73 -0.35
C ASN A 45 -2.60 -0.75 -0.71
N ALA A 46 -3.42 -1.69 -0.22
CA ALA A 46 -3.19 -3.11 -0.44
C ALA A 46 -4.33 -3.75 -1.26
N VAL A 47 -4.09 -3.99 -2.55
CA VAL A 47 -4.91 -4.92 -3.35
C VAL A 47 -4.48 -6.35 -2.97
N LEU A 48 -4.90 -6.80 -1.79
CA LEU A 48 -4.71 -8.20 -1.42
C LEU A 48 -5.65 -9.05 -2.27
N SER A 49 -5.08 -9.98 -3.02
CA SER A 49 -5.88 -10.92 -3.78
C SER A 49 -6.55 -11.91 -2.82
N LYS A 50 -7.64 -12.55 -3.28
CA LYS A 50 -8.26 -13.64 -2.52
C LYS A 50 -7.25 -14.76 -2.20
N ALA A 51 -6.31 -15.02 -3.09
CA ALA A 51 -5.26 -16.01 -2.88
C ALA A 51 -4.32 -15.63 -1.72
N ASP A 52 -4.05 -14.34 -1.51
CA ASP A 52 -3.21 -13.86 -0.40
C ASP A 52 -3.91 -14.01 0.95
N LEU A 53 -5.22 -13.74 0.99
CA LEU A 53 -6.04 -14.00 2.18
C LEU A 53 -6.15 -15.49 2.49
N ASP A 54 -6.36 -16.32 1.46
CA ASP A 54 -6.35 -17.79 1.61
C ASP A 54 -4.98 -18.30 2.09
N LEU A 55 -3.88 -17.66 1.67
CA LEU A 55 -2.52 -17.99 2.13
C LEU A 55 -2.32 -17.59 3.59
N LEU A 56 -2.79 -16.41 3.99
CA LEU A 56 -2.74 -15.95 5.38
C LEU A 56 -3.53 -16.93 6.28
N GLU A 57 -4.75 -17.28 5.87
CA GLU A 57 -5.58 -18.25 6.58
C GLU A 57 -4.87 -19.60 6.69
N LYS A 58 -4.29 -20.12 5.59
CA LYS A 58 -3.53 -21.38 5.61
C LYS A 58 -2.29 -21.34 6.51
N THR A 59 -1.61 -20.20 6.58
CA THR A 59 -0.37 -20.02 7.37
C THR A 59 -0.66 -20.08 8.88
N PHE A 60 -1.83 -19.60 9.30
CA PHE A 60 -2.22 -19.51 10.71
C PHE A 60 -3.30 -20.51 11.14
N SER A 61 -3.91 -21.25 10.19
CA SER A 61 -4.93 -22.28 10.46
C SER A 61 -4.39 -23.44 11.30
N GLY A 62 -5.20 -23.90 12.25
CA GLY A 62 -4.87 -25.05 13.10
C GLY A 62 -4.97 -26.39 12.37
N ASP A 63 -5.78 -26.47 11.30
CA ASP A 63 -6.16 -27.72 10.64
C ASP A 63 -5.17 -28.16 9.55
N ARG A 64 -4.22 -27.28 9.18
CA ARG A 64 -3.27 -27.51 8.08
C ARG A 64 -1.82 -27.20 8.51
N PRO A 65 -1.12 -28.13 9.17
CA PRO A 65 0.21 -27.88 9.74
C PRO A 65 1.34 -27.74 8.69
N GLU A 66 1.09 -28.05 7.42
CA GLU A 66 2.11 -28.10 6.36
C GLU A 66 2.63 -26.72 5.92
N GLY A 67 1.79 -25.68 6.01
CA GLY A 67 2.14 -24.30 5.64
C GLY A 67 2.61 -23.42 6.80
N ARG A 68 2.74 -24.00 8.01
CA ARG A 68 3.03 -23.23 9.22
C ARG A 68 4.52 -22.85 9.28
N PRO A 69 4.86 -21.63 9.71
CA PRO A 69 6.21 -21.32 10.14
C PRO A 69 6.66 -22.30 11.22
N ARG A 70 7.75 -23.03 10.96
CA ARG A 70 8.35 -23.97 11.92
C ARG A 70 9.53 -23.33 12.61
N THR A 71 9.75 -23.75 13.85
CA THR A 71 10.95 -23.40 14.61
C THR A 71 12.18 -23.88 13.85
N ASP A 72 13.11 -22.96 13.56
CA ASP A 72 14.42 -23.28 12.98
C ASP A 72 15.26 -24.00 14.05
N LEU A 73 15.21 -25.33 14.06
CA LEU A 73 15.86 -26.19 15.06
C LEU A 73 17.36 -25.89 15.25
N PRO A 74 18.18 -25.72 14.19
CA PRO A 74 19.58 -25.30 14.33
C PRO A 74 19.78 -24.02 15.16
N ARG A 75 18.90 -23.01 14.98
CA ARG A 75 19.01 -21.72 15.67
C ARG A 75 18.31 -21.71 17.02
N ALA A 76 17.28 -22.52 17.18
CA ALA A 76 16.47 -22.60 18.40
C ALA A 76 16.89 -23.75 19.32
N ASN A 77 17.99 -24.46 19.03
CA ASN A 77 18.48 -25.54 19.85
C ASN A 77 18.80 -25.04 21.27
N PRO A 78 18.03 -25.43 22.31
CA PRO A 78 18.25 -24.90 23.65
C PRO A 78 19.66 -25.18 24.15
N ALA A 79 20.29 -26.29 23.76
CA ALA A 79 21.62 -26.67 24.21
C ALA A 79 22.73 -25.67 23.79
N THR A 80 22.55 -24.96 22.67
CA THR A 80 23.55 -24.01 22.16
C THR A 80 23.32 -22.58 22.63
N LEU A 81 22.18 -22.30 23.26
CA LEU A 81 21.84 -20.98 23.78
C LEU A 81 22.70 -20.62 25.01
N TYR A 82 22.75 -19.31 25.31
CA TYR A 82 23.47 -18.75 26.46
C TYR A 82 24.94 -19.15 26.54
N ALA A 83 25.66 -19.00 25.41
CA ALA A 83 27.07 -19.37 25.27
C ALA A 83 27.35 -20.86 25.58
N GLY A 84 26.43 -21.75 25.18
CA GLY A 84 26.56 -23.19 25.36
C GLY A 84 26.25 -23.69 26.77
N ARG A 85 25.73 -22.83 27.66
CA ARG A 85 25.26 -23.26 29.00
C ARG A 85 23.90 -23.96 28.96
N GLY A 86 23.20 -23.88 27.83
CA GLY A 86 21.90 -24.46 27.64
C GLY A 86 20.77 -23.57 28.13
N GLY A 87 19.67 -23.59 27.39
CA GLY A 87 18.38 -23.06 27.80
C GLY A 87 17.44 -24.18 28.22
N GLU A 88 16.44 -23.80 29.00
CA GLU A 88 15.30 -24.65 29.38
C GLU A 88 14.00 -23.89 29.09
N VAL A 89 12.94 -24.61 28.75
CA VAL A 89 11.62 -24.01 28.56
C VAL A 89 11.10 -23.59 29.94
N ALA A 90 10.82 -22.31 30.11
CA ALA A 90 10.28 -21.77 31.34
C ALA A 90 8.83 -22.24 31.51
N GLU A 91 8.54 -22.90 32.62
CA GLU A 91 7.17 -23.22 32.99
C GLU A 91 6.43 -21.97 33.47
N LYS A 92 5.15 -21.85 33.09
CA LYS A 92 4.30 -20.67 33.36
C LYS A 92 4.13 -20.35 34.86
N ASN A 93 4.49 -21.29 35.75
CA ASN A 93 4.26 -21.21 37.20
C ASN A 93 5.52 -20.96 38.04
N GLU A 94 6.71 -20.81 37.44
CA GLU A 94 7.99 -20.74 38.19
C GLU A 94 8.60 -19.32 38.34
N PHE A 95 7.86 -18.26 37.99
CA PHE A 95 8.35 -16.89 38.14
C PHE A 95 8.22 -16.40 39.60
N THR A 96 8.94 -17.05 40.53
CA THR A 96 9.02 -16.62 41.92
C THR A 96 10.13 -15.60 42.11
N HIS A 97 9.75 -14.40 42.56
CA HIS A 97 10.66 -13.32 42.89
C HIS A 97 11.47 -13.63 44.16
N THR A 98 12.73 -14.03 44.00
CA THR A 98 13.69 -14.07 45.10
C THR A 98 14.90 -13.23 44.76
N ALA A 99 15.18 -12.25 45.63
CA ALA A 99 16.24 -11.29 45.45
C ALA A 99 17.60 -11.96 45.71
N GLU A 100 18.24 -12.45 44.66
CA GLU A 100 19.67 -12.74 44.71
C GLU A 100 20.43 -11.90 43.67
N SER A 101 21.50 -11.28 44.16
CA SER A 101 22.41 -10.46 43.36
C SER A 101 23.16 -11.32 42.35
N PRO A 102 23.45 -10.80 41.14
CA PRO A 102 24.32 -11.53 40.21
C PRO A 102 25.67 -11.77 40.89
N PRO A 103 26.32 -12.93 40.64
CA PRO A 103 27.65 -13.17 41.17
C PRO A 103 28.62 -12.09 40.65
N PRO A 104 29.61 -11.68 41.46
CA PRO A 104 30.65 -10.80 40.97
C PRO A 104 31.35 -11.49 39.80
N TYR A 105 31.61 -10.74 38.73
CA TYR A 105 32.53 -11.14 37.68
C TYR A 105 33.93 -11.31 38.27
N ALA A 106 34.19 -12.46 38.92
CA ALA A 106 35.53 -12.90 39.21
C ALA A 106 36.10 -13.45 37.90
N GLY A 107 36.74 -12.57 37.14
CA GLY A 107 37.65 -13.00 36.08
C GLY A 107 38.67 -13.96 36.68
N ALA A 108 38.79 -15.15 36.10
CA ALA A 108 39.85 -16.08 36.44
C ALA A 108 41.20 -15.35 36.36
N VAL A 109 42.04 -15.51 37.38
CA VAL A 109 43.39 -14.93 37.44
C VAL A 109 44.12 -15.32 36.15
N PRO A 110 44.53 -14.36 35.29
CA PRO A 110 45.12 -14.70 34.01
C PRO A 110 46.54 -15.20 34.23
N ASN A 111 46.78 -16.45 33.85
CA ASN A 111 48.12 -16.97 33.63
C ASN A 111 48.81 -16.09 32.55
N PRO A 112 50.01 -15.53 32.77
CA PRO A 112 50.65 -14.56 31.85
C PRO A 112 50.81 -15.06 30.41
N GLN A 113 50.83 -16.38 30.18
CA GLN A 113 50.92 -16.97 28.84
C GLN A 113 49.58 -16.96 28.07
N ASN A 114 48.44 -16.90 28.75
CA ASN A 114 47.11 -16.85 28.13
C ASN A 114 46.67 -15.42 27.78
N SER A 115 47.19 -14.41 28.49
CA SER A 115 46.86 -13.00 28.26
C SER A 115 47.27 -12.54 26.85
N THR A 116 48.45 -12.94 26.38
CA THR A 116 48.93 -12.60 25.03
C THR A 116 48.07 -13.24 23.93
N ARG A 117 47.63 -14.49 24.13
CA ARG A 117 46.75 -15.20 23.17
C ARG A 117 45.36 -14.57 23.11
N VAL A 118 44.81 -14.18 24.26
CA VAL A 118 43.51 -13.48 24.34
C VAL A 118 43.59 -12.10 23.68
N LEU A 119 44.67 -11.35 23.89
CA LEU A 119 44.90 -10.06 23.22
C LEU A 119 45.01 -10.19 21.70
N VAL A 120 45.70 -11.23 21.21
CA VAL A 120 45.80 -11.51 19.77
C VAL A 120 44.42 -11.86 19.18
N LEU A 121 43.63 -12.68 19.86
CA LEU A 121 42.27 -13.03 19.42
C LEU A 121 41.32 -11.83 19.46
N LEU A 122 41.41 -10.98 20.50
CA LEU A 122 40.61 -9.75 20.56
C LEU A 122 40.97 -8.81 19.43
N LYS A 123 42.26 -8.68 19.09
CA LYS A 123 42.71 -7.87 17.95
C LYS A 123 42.18 -8.43 16.62
N ASP A 124 42.19 -9.75 16.43
CA ASP A 124 41.60 -10.40 15.26
C ASP A 124 40.09 -10.15 15.17
N VAL A 125 39.36 -10.28 16.29
CA VAL A 125 37.92 -10.02 16.34
C VAL A 125 37.61 -8.57 16.00
N VAL A 126 38.37 -7.61 16.53
CA VAL A 126 38.21 -6.18 16.20
C VAL A 126 38.46 -5.95 14.71
N CYS A 127 39.56 -6.47 14.15
CA CYS A 127 39.83 -6.35 12.71
C CYS A 127 38.73 -6.99 11.84
N ARG A 128 38.13 -8.09 12.30
CA ARG A 128 37.00 -8.72 11.60
C ARG A 128 35.73 -7.88 11.70
N LEU A 129 35.49 -7.21 12.83
CA LEU A 129 34.38 -6.28 12.99
C LEU A 129 34.55 -5.05 12.08
N ASP A 130 35.75 -4.47 12.03
CA ASP A 130 36.06 -3.34 11.13
C ASP A 130 35.82 -3.73 9.66
N ASN A 131 36.23 -4.94 9.27
CA ASN A 131 35.97 -5.46 7.91
C ASN A 131 34.49 -5.68 7.62
N ILE A 132 33.70 -6.08 8.63
CA ILE A 132 32.25 -6.23 8.49
C ILE A 132 31.58 -4.86 8.37
N GLU A 133 32.00 -3.89 9.18
CA GLU A 133 31.52 -2.51 9.15
C GLU A 133 31.78 -1.87 7.79
N ASN A 134 33.02 -1.89 7.31
CA ASN A 134 33.39 -1.38 5.98
C ASN A 134 32.57 -2.02 4.85
N ARG A 135 32.28 -3.32 4.96
CA ARG A 135 31.48 -4.05 3.96
C ARG A 135 29.99 -3.72 4.05
N ILE A 136 29.50 -3.35 5.22
CA ILE A 136 28.13 -2.88 5.41
C ILE A 136 28.01 -1.48 4.82
N GLU A 137 28.92 -0.57 5.14
CA GLU A 137 28.97 0.80 4.59
C GLU A 137 28.97 0.80 3.07
N THR A 138 29.88 0.07 2.43
CA THR A 138 29.91 -0.03 0.96
C THR A 138 28.62 -0.57 0.33
N ARG A 139 27.90 -1.47 1.03
CA ARG A 139 26.60 -1.96 0.54
C ARG A 139 25.49 -0.93 0.73
N PHE A 140 25.56 -0.14 1.80
CA PHE A 140 24.63 0.98 2.00
C PHE A 140 24.84 2.06 0.95
N ASP A 141 26.08 2.41 0.63
CA ASP A 141 26.41 3.39 -0.43
C ASP A 141 25.90 2.90 -1.80
N ASP A 142 26.09 1.62 -2.14
CA ASP A 142 25.54 1.04 -3.38
C ASP A 142 24.01 1.12 -3.41
N MET A 143 23.35 0.76 -2.30
CA MET A 143 21.89 0.87 -2.18
C MET A 143 21.41 2.31 -2.32
N GLU A 144 22.07 3.27 -1.68
CA GLU A 144 21.73 4.69 -1.75
C GLU A 144 21.87 5.22 -3.18
N SER A 145 22.93 4.83 -3.89
CA SER A 145 23.13 5.20 -5.29
C SER A 145 22.01 4.65 -6.20
N ARG A 146 21.59 3.39 -5.97
CA ARG A 146 20.53 2.74 -6.74
C ARG A 146 19.16 3.32 -6.44
N VAL A 147 18.89 3.65 -5.17
CA VAL A 147 17.65 4.31 -4.76
C VAL A 147 17.58 5.72 -5.35
N SER A 148 18.68 6.48 -5.30
CA SER A 148 18.77 7.80 -5.93
C SER A 148 18.56 7.72 -7.44
N GLY A 149 19.13 6.72 -8.10
CA GLY A 149 18.91 6.46 -9.53
C GLY A 149 17.46 6.09 -9.85
N LEU A 150 16.82 5.28 -9.00
CA LEU A 150 15.40 4.92 -9.15
C LEU A 150 14.49 6.13 -8.93
N GLU A 151 14.77 6.95 -7.92
CA GLU A 151 14.03 8.19 -7.66
C GLU A 151 14.13 9.14 -8.85
N GLN A 152 15.33 9.32 -9.41
CA GLN A 152 15.54 10.13 -10.59
C GLN A 152 14.79 9.57 -11.81
N TYR A 153 14.86 8.25 -12.03
CA TYR A 153 14.11 7.59 -13.10
C TYR A 153 12.59 7.79 -12.94
N ILE A 154 12.04 7.60 -11.74
CA ILE A 154 10.60 7.82 -11.49
C ILE A 154 10.23 9.27 -11.74
N LYS A 155 11.06 10.22 -11.29
CA LYS A 155 10.84 11.65 -11.49
C LYS A 155 10.83 12.02 -12.97
N ASP A 156 11.75 11.48 -13.75
CA ASP A 156 11.84 11.75 -15.19
C ASP A 156 10.66 11.10 -15.94
N ASN A 157 10.27 9.86 -15.61
CA ASN A 157 9.07 9.25 -16.20
C ASN A 157 7.78 9.95 -15.80
N LEU A 158 7.64 10.39 -14.55
CA LEU A 158 6.48 11.14 -14.12
C LEU A 158 6.43 12.53 -14.77
N ARG A 159 7.57 13.18 -14.95
CA ARG A 159 7.65 14.42 -15.74
C ARG A 159 7.20 14.17 -17.17
N ASP A 160 7.72 13.14 -17.83
CA ASP A 160 7.32 12.78 -19.19
C ASP A 160 5.83 12.41 -19.28
N VAL A 161 5.27 11.71 -18.28
CA VAL A 161 3.84 11.35 -18.24
C VAL A 161 2.96 12.55 -17.89
N LEU A 162 3.42 13.51 -17.10
CA LEU A 162 2.65 14.73 -16.81
C LEU A 162 2.72 15.74 -17.96
N ASP A 163 3.88 15.85 -18.60
CA ASP A 163 4.09 16.73 -19.75
C ASP A 163 3.44 16.14 -21.02
N ASN A 164 3.46 14.81 -21.21
CA ASN A 164 2.77 14.12 -22.32
C ASN A 164 1.35 13.61 -21.96
N GLY A 165 0.93 13.75 -20.70
CA GLY A 165 -0.40 13.36 -20.21
C GLY A 165 -1.50 14.36 -20.57
N ARG A 166 -1.12 15.53 -21.10
CA ARG A 166 -1.98 16.30 -21.98
C ARG A 166 -2.04 15.52 -23.29
N SER A 167 -3.13 14.75 -23.46
CA SER A 167 -3.58 14.07 -24.68
C SER A 167 -2.63 14.20 -25.88
N PRO A 168 -2.09 13.10 -26.45
CA PRO A 168 -1.30 13.08 -27.69
C PRO A 168 -2.08 13.58 -28.92
N CYS A 169 -2.56 14.81 -28.88
CA CYS A 169 -2.85 15.58 -30.05
C CYS A 169 -1.48 15.87 -30.68
N ARG A 170 -1.26 15.28 -31.85
CA ARG A 170 -0.11 15.52 -32.73
C ARG A 170 0.06 17.01 -33.11
N TYR A 171 -0.97 17.79 -32.82
CA TYR A 171 -1.13 19.20 -33.07
C TYR A 171 -0.67 19.99 -31.85
N GLY A 172 0.17 21.01 -32.07
CA GLY A 172 0.63 21.91 -31.02
C GLY A 172 -0.53 22.60 -30.29
N THR A 173 -0.26 23.28 -29.18
CA THR A 173 -1.31 24.01 -28.43
C THR A 173 -2.03 25.06 -29.28
N GLU A 174 -1.34 25.63 -30.27
CA GLU A 174 -1.88 26.61 -31.21
C GLU A 174 -2.76 25.95 -32.28
N GLU A 175 -2.27 24.91 -32.95
CA GLU A 175 -3.03 24.18 -33.97
C GLU A 175 -4.27 23.49 -33.38
N ARG A 176 -4.19 23.02 -32.13
CA ARG A 176 -5.37 22.52 -31.41
C ARG A 176 -6.40 23.63 -31.20
N GLN A 177 -5.96 24.83 -30.83
CA GLN A 177 -6.86 25.98 -30.64
C GLN A 177 -7.51 26.39 -31.95
N GLU A 178 -6.75 26.40 -33.05
CA GLU A 178 -7.23 26.69 -34.40
C GLU A 178 -8.30 25.68 -34.85
N ILE A 179 -8.08 24.37 -34.62
CA ILE A 179 -9.07 23.33 -34.92
C ILE A 179 -10.35 23.52 -34.10
N PHE A 180 -10.23 23.90 -32.82
CA PHE A 180 -11.41 24.16 -31.98
C PHE A 180 -12.18 25.39 -32.44
N GLU A 181 -11.48 26.46 -32.83
CA GLU A 181 -12.10 27.66 -33.37
C GLU A 181 -12.79 27.39 -34.71
N GLU A 182 -12.14 26.66 -35.62
CA GLU A 182 -12.75 26.24 -36.89
C GLU A 182 -13.99 25.38 -36.68
N MET A 183 -13.92 24.39 -35.78
CA MET A 183 -15.07 23.53 -35.47
C MET A 183 -16.22 24.34 -34.87
N ASN A 184 -15.95 25.30 -33.99
CA ASN A 184 -16.99 26.19 -33.44
C ASN A 184 -17.62 27.05 -34.55
N ASN A 185 -16.82 27.63 -35.43
CA ASN A 185 -17.34 28.42 -36.56
C ASN A 185 -18.24 27.56 -37.47
N GLN A 186 -17.85 26.32 -37.77
CA GLN A 186 -18.66 25.39 -38.57
C GLN A 186 -19.98 25.03 -37.87
N ILE A 187 -19.96 24.85 -36.55
CA ILE A 187 -21.17 24.59 -35.76
C ILE A 187 -22.10 25.80 -35.82
N ASP A 188 -21.57 27.00 -35.67
CA ASP A 188 -22.36 28.24 -35.71
C ASP A 188 -22.94 28.51 -37.10
N ASP A 189 -22.18 28.25 -38.16
CA ASP A 189 -22.66 28.32 -39.54
C ASP A 189 -23.79 27.33 -39.78
N CYS A 190 -23.63 26.07 -39.35
CA CYS A 190 -24.65 25.03 -39.46
C CYS A 190 -25.91 25.37 -38.65
N ALA A 191 -25.74 25.88 -37.43
CA ALA A 191 -26.87 26.31 -36.59
C ALA A 191 -27.62 27.49 -37.22
N THR A 192 -26.90 28.43 -37.84
CA THR A 192 -27.49 29.57 -38.53
C THR A 192 -28.24 29.15 -39.79
N ASP A 193 -27.68 28.26 -40.60
CA ASP A 193 -28.33 27.71 -41.80
C ASP A 193 -29.60 26.92 -41.45
N LEU A 194 -29.52 26.07 -40.42
CA LEU A 194 -30.67 25.33 -39.90
C LEU A 194 -31.77 26.29 -39.41
N LYS A 195 -31.39 27.37 -38.72
CA LYS A 195 -32.32 28.39 -38.24
C LYS A 195 -33.04 29.08 -39.40
N TRP A 196 -32.32 29.48 -40.46
CA TRP A 196 -32.92 30.07 -41.65
C TRP A 196 -33.88 29.10 -42.33
N THR A 197 -33.45 27.86 -42.53
CA THR A 197 -34.28 26.80 -43.14
C THR A 197 -35.57 26.57 -42.35
N CYS A 198 -35.50 26.49 -41.02
CA CYS A 198 -36.68 26.37 -40.18
C CYS A 198 -37.57 27.62 -40.26
N GLN A 199 -37.01 28.82 -40.27
CA GLN A 199 -37.78 30.06 -40.34
C GLN A 199 -38.53 30.18 -41.68
N ASP A 200 -37.89 29.82 -42.79
CA ASP A 200 -38.51 29.83 -44.11
C ASP A 200 -39.65 28.81 -44.20
N ALA A 201 -39.45 27.61 -43.65
CA ALA A 201 -40.50 26.59 -43.57
C ALA A 201 -41.71 27.07 -42.75
N ILE A 202 -41.47 27.73 -41.61
CA ILE A 202 -42.52 28.33 -40.78
C ILE A 202 -43.29 29.40 -41.57
N ASN A 203 -42.57 30.32 -42.22
CA ASN A 203 -43.18 31.41 -42.98
C ASN A 203 -44.05 30.89 -44.14
N GLU A 204 -43.60 29.85 -44.86
CA GLU A 204 -44.40 29.24 -45.93
C GLU A 204 -45.63 28.49 -45.38
N MET A 205 -45.52 27.81 -44.24
CA MET A 205 -46.70 27.23 -43.58
C MET A 205 -47.70 28.30 -43.13
N GLU A 206 -47.25 29.41 -42.56
CA GLU A 206 -48.11 30.52 -42.16
C GLU A 206 -48.86 31.13 -43.35
N LYS A 207 -48.16 31.29 -44.48
CA LYS A 207 -48.74 31.77 -45.73
C LYS A 207 -49.78 30.80 -46.30
N GLU A 208 -49.50 29.50 -46.29
CA GLU A 208 -50.46 28.51 -46.75
C GLU A 208 -51.67 28.42 -45.82
N ASN A 209 -51.47 28.45 -44.50
CA ASN A 209 -52.57 28.54 -43.54
C ASN A 209 -53.42 29.79 -43.77
N GLY A 210 -52.82 30.94 -44.06
CA GLY A 210 -53.54 32.17 -44.42
C GLY A 210 -54.40 32.00 -45.68
N ARG A 211 -53.88 31.33 -46.71
CA ARG A 211 -54.64 31.03 -47.95
C ARG A 211 -55.81 30.08 -47.67
N ILE A 212 -55.59 29.02 -46.90
CA ILE A 212 -56.63 28.05 -46.51
C ILE A 212 -57.73 28.76 -45.73
N LEU A 213 -57.36 29.56 -44.72
CA LEU A 213 -58.32 30.31 -43.91
C LEU A 213 -59.18 31.25 -44.75
N THR A 214 -58.56 31.95 -45.71
CA THR A 214 -59.27 32.87 -46.61
C THR A 214 -60.26 32.11 -47.51
N ARG A 215 -59.86 30.96 -48.06
CA ARG A 215 -60.76 30.09 -48.85
C ARG A 215 -61.94 29.59 -48.02
N VAL A 216 -61.69 29.04 -46.84
CA VAL A 216 -62.73 28.56 -45.93
C VAL A 216 -63.70 29.68 -45.54
N THR A 217 -63.19 30.89 -45.33
CA THR A 217 -64.02 32.05 -44.99
C THR A 217 -64.93 32.46 -46.15
N GLU A 218 -64.42 32.46 -47.38
CA GLU A 218 -65.22 32.81 -48.56
C GLU A 218 -66.24 31.72 -48.89
N ASP A 219 -65.86 30.44 -48.77
CA ASP A 219 -66.77 29.30 -48.94
C ASP A 219 -67.93 29.37 -47.93
N LEU A 220 -67.62 29.63 -46.66
CA LEU A 220 -68.63 29.79 -45.60
C LEU A 220 -69.55 30.99 -45.88
N LYS A 221 -69.00 32.10 -46.37
CA LYS A 221 -69.77 33.29 -46.70
C LYS A 221 -70.76 33.02 -47.84
N GLU A 222 -70.36 32.25 -48.85
CA GLU A 222 -71.28 31.86 -49.93
C GLU A 222 -72.31 30.82 -49.49
N GLU A 223 -71.98 29.90 -48.59
CA GLU A 223 -72.95 28.97 -48.00
C GLU A 223 -74.02 29.71 -47.17
N VAL A 224 -73.61 30.73 -46.41
CA VAL A 224 -74.54 31.64 -45.69
C VAL A 224 -75.42 32.42 -46.66
N ARG A 225 -74.86 32.85 -47.79
CA ARG A 225 -75.63 33.60 -48.80
C ARG A 225 -76.68 32.72 -49.48
N GLN A 226 -76.31 31.50 -49.88
CA GLN A 226 -77.24 30.53 -50.47
C GLN A 226 -78.36 30.14 -49.49
N SER A 227 -78.04 29.90 -48.22
CA SER A 227 -79.05 29.58 -47.21
C SER A 227 -79.98 30.75 -46.85
N SER A 228 -79.59 32.00 -47.13
CA SER A 228 -80.45 33.18 -46.99
C SER A 228 -81.37 33.41 -48.18
N ASP A 229 -81.02 32.91 -49.38
CA ASP A 229 -81.82 33.06 -50.60
C ASP A 229 -82.90 31.96 -50.74
N ASP A 230 -82.74 30.84 -50.02
CA ASP A 230 -83.67 29.68 -50.00
C ASP A 230 -84.72 29.73 -48.85
N ALA A 231 -84.76 30.81 -48.06
CA ALA A 231 -85.68 31.02 -46.92
C ALA A 231 -86.73 32.11 -47.17
#